data_AF-A0A965MIW8-F1
#
_entry.id   AF-A0A965MIW8-F1
#
_cell.length_a   1.000
_cell.length_b   1.000
_cell.length_c   1.000
_cell.angle_alpha   90.00
_cell.angle_beta   90.00
_cell.angle_gamma   90.00
#
_symmetry.space_group_name_H-M   'P 1'
#
loop_
_entity.id
_entity.type
_entity.pdbx_description
1 polymer ?
#
loop_
_entity_poly.entity_id
_entity_poly.type
_entity_poly.pdbx_seq_one_letter_code
_entity_poly.pdbx_strand_id
1 'polypeptide(L)' 'MLVNGELRTSIWTDDDHQVWIIDQRWLPHEVVFTELTSLDDFYNS' A
#
# COMPACT_ATOMS: atom_id res chain seq x y z
N MET A 1 -7.90 -2.69 -7.99
CA MET A 1 -6.86 -2.40 -9.00
C MET A 1 -6.18 -3.71 -9.34
N LEU A 2 -5.85 -3.97 -10.62
CA LEU A 2 -5.00 -5.11 -10.97
C LEU A 2 -3.55 -4.69 -10.75
N VAL A 3 -2.91 -5.22 -9.73
CA VAL A 3 -1.52 -4.91 -9.35
C VAL A 3 -0.74 -6.20 -9.47
N ASN A 4 0.20 -6.27 -10.41
CA ASN A 4 0.98 -7.48 -10.70
C ASN A 4 0.15 -8.74 -10.95
N GLY A 5 -1.04 -8.61 -11.55
CA GLY A 5 -1.93 -9.73 -11.85
C GLY A 5 -2.87 -10.13 -10.71
N GLU A 6 -2.76 -9.48 -9.54
CA GLU A 6 -3.66 -9.69 -8.41
C GLU A 6 -4.62 -8.52 -8.22
N LEU A 7 -5.86 -8.82 -7.87
CA LEU A 7 -6.84 -7.79 -7.57
C LEU A 7 -6.60 -7.26 -6.15
N ARG A 8 -6.05 -6.05 -6.04
CA ARG A 8 -5.75 -5.40 -4.76
C ARG A 8 -6.43 -4.04 -4.65
N THR A 9 -6.82 -3.66 -3.45
CA THR A 9 -7.19 -2.28 -3.11
C THR A 9 -5.94 -1.43 -2.91
N SER A 10 -6.05 -0.10 -2.98
CA SER A 10 -4.91 0.79 -2.74
C SER A 10 -4.41 0.75 -1.29
N ILE A 11 -5.28 0.35 -0.35
CA ILE A 11 -5.01 0.08 1.05
C ILE A 11 -5.63 -1.26 1.41
N TRP A 12 -4.93 -2.14 2.12
CA TRP A 12 -5.46 -3.42 2.59
C TRP A 12 -4.83 -3.84 3.92
N THR A 13 -5.43 -4.83 4.57
CA THR A 13 -4.86 -5.50 5.75
C THR A 13 -4.45 -6.92 5.40
N ASP A 14 -3.37 -7.42 5.98
CA ASP A 14 -2.97 -8.83 5.87
C ASP A 14 -3.51 -9.69 7.02
N ASP A 15 -3.15 -10.98 7.00
CA ASP A 15 -3.56 -11.97 8.00
C ASP A 15 -2.98 -11.67 9.40
N ASP A 16 -1.90 -10.90 9.48
CA ASP A 16 -1.23 -10.46 10.71
C ASP A 16 -1.76 -9.09 11.21
N HIS A 17 -2.85 -8.58 10.61
CA HIS A 17 -3.47 -7.28 10.90
C HIS A 17 -2.59 -6.07 10.63
N GLN A 18 -1.56 -6.20 9.78
CA GLN A 18 -0.76 -5.07 9.32
C GLN A 18 -1.51 -4.33 8.22
N VAL A 19 -1.41 -3.00 8.21
CA VAL A 19 -2.03 -2.16 7.19
C VAL A 19 -0.98 -1.83 6.13
N TRP A 20 -1.31 -2.07 4.88
CA TRP A 20 -0.43 -1.82 3.75
C TRP A 20 -1.08 -0.84 2.76
N ILE A 21 -0.25 -0.01 2.13
CA ILE A 21 -0.66 0.94 1.10
C ILE A 21 0.25 0.84 -0.13
N ILE A 22 -0.31 1.11 -1.30
CA ILE A 22 0.47 1.35 -2.52
C ILE A 22 0.99 2.79 -2.48
N ASP A 23 2.31 2.99 -2.51
CA ASP A 23 2.91 4.32 -2.61
C ASP A 23 2.70 4.87 -4.03
N GLN A 24 1.75 5.79 -4.15
CA GLN A 24 1.33 6.34 -5.44
C GLN A 24 2.33 7.32 -6.04
N ARG A 25 3.38 7.73 -5.30
CA ARG A 25 4.42 8.65 -5.80
C ARG A 25 5.32 7.99 -6.84
N TRP A 26 5.42 6.66 -6.80
CA TRP A 26 6.24 5.85 -7.72
C TRP A 26 5.46 5.36 -8.95
N LEU A 27 4.12 5.44 -8.90
CA LEU A 27 3.29 5.09 -10.04
C LEU A 27 3.42 6.14 -11.16
N PRO A 28 3.39 5.73 -12.45
CA PRO A 28 3.20 4.36 -12.94
C PRO A 28 4.51 3.58 -13.16
N HIS A 29 5.66 4.13 -12.77
CA HIS A 29 6.97 3.54 -13.06
C HIS A 29 7.26 2.29 -12.24
N GLU A 30 6.86 2.29 -10.97
CA GLU A 30 7.10 1.20 -10.05
C GLU A 30 5.93 1.07 -9.06
N VAL A 31 5.60 -0.18 -8.72
CA VAL A 31 4.62 -0.49 -7.68
C VAL A 31 5.38 -0.75 -6.39
N VAL A 32 5.36 0.23 -5.49
CA VAL A 32 5.98 0.14 -4.16
C VAL A 32 4.88 -0.05 -3.11
N PHE A 33 5.09 -0.97 -2.18
CA PHE A 33 4.20 -1.21 -1.05
C PHE A 33 4.87 -0.72 0.23
N THR A 34 4.12 0.00 1.06
CA THR A 34 4.58 0.51 2.35
C THR A 34 3.64 0.04 3.45
N GLU A 35 4.22 -0.42 4.57
CA GLU A 35 3.48 -0.74 5.79
C GLU A 35 3.17 0.56 6.55
N LEU A 36 1.92 0.73 6.97
CA LEU A 36 1.51 1.80 7.87
C LEU A 36 1.58 1.28 9.31
N THR A 37 2.64 1.65 10.02
CA THR A 37 2.88 1.21 11.40
C THR A 37 2.27 2.16 12.44
N SER A 38 1.95 3.39 12.04
CA SER A 38 1.38 4.44 12.88
C SER A 38 0.42 5.36 12.11
N LEU A 39 -0.38 6.14 12.84
CA LEU A 39 -1.20 7.19 12.24
C LEU A 39 -0.36 8.29 11.58
N ASP A 40 0.86 8.53 12.08
CA ASP A 40 1.78 9.51 11.49
C ASP A 40 2.28 9.06 10.11
N ASP A 41 2.41 7.75 9.89
CA ASP A 41 2.77 7.21 8.58
C ASP A 41 1.69 7.52 7.54
N PHE A 42 0.40 7.48 7.93
CA PHE A 42 -0.71 7.81 7.04
C PHE A 42 -0.72 9.29 6.60
N TYR A 43 -0.26 10.21 7.44
CA TYR A 43 -0.17 11.63 7.08
C TYR A 43 1.05 11.95 6.20
N ASN A 44 2.10 11.12 6.25
CA ASN A 44 3.36 11.33 5.55
C ASN A 44 3.61 10.36 4.38
N SER A 45 2.70 9.40 4.14
CA SER A 45 2.75 8.41 3.05
C SER A 45 2.39 9.02 1.70
#